data_AF-A0A6J4X461-F1
#
_entry.id   AF-A0A6J4X461-F1
#
_cell.length_a   1.000
_cell.length_b   1.000
_cell.length_c   1.000
_cell.angle_alpha   90.00
_cell.angle_beta   90.00
_cell.angle_gamma   90.00
#
_symmetry.space_group_name_H-M   'P 1'
#
loop_
_entity.id
_entity.type
_entity.pdbx_description
1 polymer ?
#
loop_
_entity_poly.entity_id
_entity_poly.type
_entity_poly.pdbx_seq_one_letter_code
_entity_poly.pdbx_strand_id
1 'polypeptide(L)' 'SRFRYRTRYFTDSGIIGSKEFVAENYQRFRHLFHSKHEKKPKPIKGLDGMYSLK' A
#
# COMPACT_ATOMS: atom_id res chain seq x y z
N SER A 1 -3.80 15.78 11.03
CA SER A 1 -3.15 14.63 10.36
C SER A 1 -3.80 13.31 10.79
N ARG A 2 -4.54 12.65 9.89
CA ARG A 2 -5.38 11.47 10.19
C ARG A 2 -4.65 10.24 10.76
N PHE A 3 -3.31 10.19 10.61
CA PHE A 3 -2.45 9.09 11.09
C PHE A 3 -1.51 9.43 12.24
N ARG A 4 -1.32 10.70 12.59
CA ARG A 4 -0.24 11.08 13.50
C ARG A 4 -0.43 10.54 14.93
N TYR A 5 -1.68 10.20 15.31
CA TYR A 5 -2.05 9.79 16.67
C TYR A 5 -3.15 8.71 16.72
N ARG A 6 -3.31 7.88 15.69
CA ARG A 6 -4.32 6.80 15.67
C ARG A 6 -3.73 5.50 15.12
N THR A 7 -3.76 4.44 15.94
CA THR A 7 -3.47 3.08 15.50
C THR A 7 -4.61 2.57 14.63
N ARG A 8 -4.29 2.02 13.45
CA ARG A 8 -5.25 1.26 12.65
C ARG A 8 -4.66 -0.09 12.30
N TYR A 9 -5.49 -1.11 12.41
CA TYR A 9 -5.18 -2.45 11.93
C TYR A 9 -5.57 -2.51 10.45
N PHE A 10 -4.59 -2.80 9.59
CA PHE A 10 -4.82 -3.06 8.18
C PHE A 10 -4.89 -4.58 8.02
N THR A 11 -6.05 -5.10 7.66
CA THR A 11 -6.23 -6.55 7.55
C THR A 11 -5.67 -7.13 6.25
N ASP A 12 -5.44 -6.32 5.21
CA ASP A 12 -5.12 -6.84 3.87
C ASP A 12 -4.17 -5.95 3.02
N SER A 13 -3.54 -4.92 3.61
CA SER A 13 -2.63 -4.04 2.84
C SER A 13 -1.19 -4.44 3.11
N GLY A 14 -0.55 -5.10 2.14
CA GLY A 14 0.83 -5.58 2.30
C GLY A 14 1.87 -4.45 2.35
N ILE A 15 1.60 -3.31 1.72
CA ILE A 15 2.49 -2.14 1.68
C ILE A 15 1.66 -0.86 1.70
N ILE A 16 2.07 0.14 2.48
CA ILE A 16 1.44 1.46 2.56
C ILE A 16 2.54 2.54 2.50
N GLY A 17 2.34 3.57 1.68
CA GLY A 17 3.34 4.63 1.48
C GLY A 17 2.95 5.63 0.39
N SER A 18 3.93 6.39 -0.10
CA SER A 18 3.74 7.15 -1.35
C SER A 18 3.50 6.20 -2.53
N LYS A 19 3.03 6.73 -3.65
CA LYS A 19 2.77 5.93 -4.85
C LYS A 19 4.03 5.19 -5.32
N GLU A 20 5.15 5.89 -5.34
CA GLU A 20 6.46 5.42 -5.77
C GLU A 20 6.98 4.35 -4.79
N PHE A 21 6.91 4.64 -3.49
CA PHE A 21 7.32 3.70 -2.45
C PHE A 21 6.55 2.37 -2.54
N VAL A 22 5.23 2.43 -2.75
CA VAL A 22 4.40 1.23 -2.89
C VAL A 22 4.75 0.46 -4.17
N ALA A 23 4.98 1.16 -5.29
CA ALA A 23 5.33 0.53 -6.56
C ALA A 23 6.71 -0.16 -6.52
N GLU A 24 7.73 0.53 -6.00
CA GLU A 24 9.09 -0.01 -5.90
C GLU A 24 9.15 -1.23 -4.99
N ASN A 25 8.53 -1.15 -3.80
CA ASN A 25 8.53 -2.27 -2.87
C ASN A 25 7.65 -3.43 -3.38
N TYR A 26 6.57 -3.15 -4.12
CA TYR A 26 5.83 -4.20 -4.81
C TYR A 26 6.75 -4.96 -5.77
N GLN A 27 7.50 -4.28 -6.65
CA GLN A 27 8.37 -4.97 -7.60
C GLN A 27 9.42 -5.85 -6.90
N ARG A 28 10.00 -5.38 -5.79
CA ARG A 28 10.98 -6.15 -5.00
C ARG A 28 10.40 -7.45 -4.43
N PHE A 29 9.18 -7.38 -3.89
CA PHE A 29 8.56 -8.49 -3.18
C PHE A 29 7.41 -9.15 -3.95
N ARG A 30 7.24 -8.84 -5.25
CA ARG A 30 6.11 -9.31 -6.06
C ARG A 30 5.96 -10.84 -6.05
N HIS A 31 7.09 -11.53 -5.93
CA HIS A 31 7.20 -12.99 -5.86
C HIS A 31 6.60 -13.60 -4.58
N LEU A 32 6.47 -12.81 -3.50
CA LEU A 32 5.83 -13.24 -2.26
C LEU A 32 4.29 -13.15 -2.33
N PHE A 33 3.74 -12.46 -3.34
CA PHE A 33 2.31 -12.34 -3.51
C PHE A 33 1.79 -13.49 -4.40
N HIS A 34 0.78 -14.20 -3.93
CA HIS A 34 0.15 -15.31 -4.65
C HIS A 34 -0.75 -14.86 -5.83
N SER A 35 -0.66 -13.60 -6.25
CA SER A 35 -1.48 -13.01 -7.30
C SER A 35 -0.88 -13.30 -8.68
N LYS A 36 -1.69 -13.85 -9.60
CA LYS A 36 -1.30 -14.01 -11.01
C LYS A 36 -1.18 -12.69 -11.76
N HIS A 37 -1.84 -11.62 -11.28
CA HIS A 37 -1.88 -10.33 -11.95
C HIS A 37 -1.00 -9.31 -11.24
N GLU A 38 -0.43 -8.41 -12.05
CA GLU A 38 0.31 -7.25 -11.56
C GLU A 38 -0.60 -6.37 -10.70
N LYS A 39 -0.16 -6.08 -9.47
CA LYS A 39 -0.87 -5.18 -8.56
C LYS A 39 -0.39 -3.75 -8.77
N LYS A 40 -1.33 -2.80 -8.77
CA LYS A 40 -1.05 -1.36 -8.86
C LYS A 40 -1.35 -0.66 -7.53
N PRO A 41 -0.57 0.34 -7.12
CA PRO A 41 -0.87 1.14 -5.94
C PRO A 41 -2.28 1.76 -6.02
N LYS A 42 -3.08 1.62 -4.95
CA LYS A 42 -4.43 2.18 -4.84
C LYS A 42 -4.44 3.34 -3.83
N PRO A 43 -4.98 4.52 -4.18
CA PRO A 43 -5.05 5.65 -3.26
C PRO A 43 -5.94 5.33 -2.06
N ILE A 44 -5.54 5.79 -0.87
CA ILE A 44 -6.32 5.58 0.34
C ILE A 44 -7.25 6.79 0.55
N LYS A 45 -8.56 6.55 0.49
CA LYS A 45 -9.57 7.61 0.65
C LYS A 45 -9.37 8.39 1.96
N GLY A 46 -9.32 9.72 1.84
CA GLY A 46 -9.15 10.66 2.96
C GLY A 46 -7.71 10.78 3.47
N LEU A 47 -6.72 10.37 2.67
CA LEU A 47 -5.29 10.51 2.94
C LEU A 47 -4.55 10.89 1.66
N ASP A 48 -4.40 12.19 1.45
CA ASP A 48 -3.72 12.68 0.25
C ASP A 48 -2.27 12.21 0.20
N GLY A 49 -1.84 11.82 -0.99
CA GLY A 49 -0.48 11.29 -1.24
C GLY A 49 -0.23 9.87 -0.72
N MET A 50 -1.20 9.23 -0.08
CA MET A 50 -1.05 7.90 0.51
C MET A 50 -1.71 6.80 -0.32
N TYR A 51 -0.96 5.73 -0.56
CA TYR A 51 -1.34 4.60 -1.38
C TYR A 51 -1.16 3.29 -0.59
N SER A 52 -1.88 2.27 -1.01
CA SER A 52 -1.77 0.92 -0.48
C SER A 52 -1.69 -0.11 -1.59
N LEU A 53 -1.04 -1.23 -1.31
CA LEU A 53 -1.11 -2.44 -2.13
C LEU A 53 -2.09 -3.42 -1.46
N LYS A 54 -3.36 -3.42 -1.91
CA LYS A 54 -4.36 -4.44 -1.60
C LYS A 54 -4.35 -5.51 -2.69
#